data_AF-A0A9R1NV93-F1
#
_entry.id   AF-A0A9R1NV93-F1
#
_cell.length_a   1.000
_cell.length_b   1.000
_cell.length_c   1.000
_cell.angle_alpha   90.00
_cell.angle_beta   90.00
_cell.angle_gamma   90.00
#
_symmetry.space_group_name_H-M   'P 1'
#
loop_
_entity.id
_entity.type
_entity.pdbx_description
1 polymer ?
#
loop_
_entity_poly.entity_id
_entity_poly.type
_entity_poly.pdbx_seq_one_letter_code
_entity_poly.pdbx_strand_id
1 'polypeptide(L)' 'MARQRGRVVLRRIEDRRRRGICFRKRRAGLVKKAEELAMLCDADVGLLVISPFDGTFQRFAAPATRLQSN' A
#
# COMPACT_ATOMS: atom_id res chain seq x y z
N MET A 1 23.32 3.61 13.45
CA MET A 1 22.65 4.90 13.21
C MET A 1 21.52 4.71 12.19
N ALA A 2 20.26 4.86 12.58
CA ALA A 2 19.14 4.81 11.63
C ALA A 2 19.17 6.06 10.74
N ARG A 3 19.35 5.88 9.43
CA ARG A 3 19.43 7.00 8.48
C ARG A 3 18.02 7.52 8.20
N GLN A 4 17.81 8.83 8.38
CA GLN A 4 16.52 9.47 8.17
C GLN A 4 16.05 9.32 6.70
N ARG A 5 14.73 9.22 6.48
CA ARG A 5 14.17 9.13 5.12
C ARG A 5 14.47 10.41 4.36
N GLY A 6 15.28 10.31 3.30
CA GLY A 6 15.51 11.42 2.38
C GLY A 6 14.28 11.73 1.52
N ARG A 7 14.19 12.97 1.04
CA ARG A 7 13.19 13.41 0.06
C ARG A 7 13.33 12.57 -1.22
N VAL A 8 12.20 12.20 -1.83
CA VAL A 8 12.16 11.43 -3.08
C VAL A 8 11.39 12.23 -4.13
N VAL A 9 11.93 12.32 -5.34
CA VAL A 9 11.24 12.91 -6.50
C VAL A 9 10.16 11.95 -6.98
N LEU A 10 8.94 12.44 -7.23
CA LEU A 10 7.83 11.64 -7.78
C LEU A 10 8.05 11.38 -9.27
N ARG A 11 8.94 10.44 -9.56
CA ARG A 11 9.20 9.89 -10.90
C ARG A 11 9.47 8.40 -10.79
N ARG A 12 9.50 7.70 -11.92
CA ARG A 12 9.91 6.29 -11.97
C ARG A 12 11.33 6.15 -11.41
N ILE A 13 11.54 5.15 -10.57
CA ILE A 13 12.87 4.79 -10.06
C ILE A 13 13.53 3.93 -11.14
N GLU A 14 14.62 4.42 -11.74
CA GLU A 14 15.28 3.69 -12.84
C GLU A 14 16.06 2.48 -12.35
N ASP A 15 16.79 2.61 -11.24
CA ASP A 15 17.51 1.50 -10.62
C ASP A 15 16.54 0.38 -10.20
N ARG A 16 16.68 -0.78 -10.85
CA ARG A 16 15.80 -1.95 -10.67
C ARG A 16 15.79 -2.46 -9.22
N ARG A 17 16.96 -2.51 -8.56
CA ARG A 17 17.09 -3.01 -7.18
C ARG A 17 16.41 -2.04 -6.21
N ARG A 18 16.71 -0.74 -6.35
CA ARG A 18 16.06 0.32 -5.54
C ARG A 18 14.56 0.35 -5.78
N ARG A 19 14.12 0.22 -7.03
CA ARG A 19 12.69 0.14 -7.38
C ARG A 19 12.02 -1.06 -6.71
N GLY A 20 12.65 -2.24 -6.70
CA GLY A 20 12.13 -3.43 -6.02
C GLY A 20 11.98 -3.27 -4.51
N ILE A 21 13.00 -2.70 -3.86
CA ILE A 21 12.96 -2.41 -2.41
C ILE A 21 11.88 -1.36 -2.10
N CYS A 22 11.84 -0.26 -2.88
CA CYS A 22 10.84 0.79 -2.71
C CYS A 22 9.42 0.29 -2.96
N PHE A 23 9.21 -0.53 -3.99
CA PHE A 23 7.92 -1.15 -4.28
C PHE A 23 7.42 -1.96 -3.09
N ARG A 24 8.23 -2.88 -2.55
CA ARG A 24 7.86 -3.70 -1.39
C ARG A 24 7.49 -2.84 -0.17
N LYS A 25 8.31 -1.83 0.15
CA LYS A 25 8.06 -0.93 1.28
C LYS A 25 6.82 -0.05 1.09
N ARG A 26 6.62 0.51 -0.11
CA ARG A 26 5.46 1.37 -0.41
C ARG A 26 4.17 0.56 -0.46
N ARG A 27 4.19 -0.63 -1.06
CA ARG A 27 3.06 -1.56 -1.09
C ARG A 27 2.59 -1.91 0.32
N ALA A 28 3.52 -2.29 1.21
CA ALA A 28 3.18 -2.58 2.60
C ALA A 28 2.57 -1.36 3.33
N GLY A 29 3.14 -0.16 3.12
CA GLY A 29 2.58 1.06 3.68
C GLY A 29 1.19 1.42 3.12
N LEU A 30 0.95 1.16 1.84
CA LEU A 30 -0.34 1.41 1.18
C LEU A 30 -1.43 0.47 1.70
N VAL A 31 -1.13 -0.83 1.83
CA VAL A 31 -2.04 -1.82 2.43
C VAL A 31 -2.44 -1.39 3.84
N LYS A 32 -1.45 -1.03 4.69
CA LYS A 32 -1.74 -0.53 6.04
C LYS A 32 -2.64 0.70 6.04
N LYS A 33 -2.46 1.63 5.10
CA LYS A 33 -3.30 2.82 4.99
C LYS A 33 -4.72 2.48 4.52
N ALA A 34 -4.87 1.50 3.62
CA ALA A 34 -6.18 1.01 3.20
C ALA A 34 -6.93 0.35 4.37
N GLU A 35 -6.23 -0.46 5.18
CA GLU A 35 -6.77 -1.06 6.42
C GLU A 35 -7.19 0.01 7.44
N GLU A 36 -6.32 0.98 7.73
CA GLU A 36 -6.64 2.10 8.62
C GLU A 36 -7.88 2.87 8.16
N LEU A 37 -7.97 3.18 6.85
CA LEU A 37 -9.11 3.90 6.29
C LEU A 37 -10.41 3.10 6.40
N ALA A 38 -10.37 1.80 6.08
CA ALA A 38 -11.54 0.93 6.17
C ALA A 38 -12.07 0.85 7.60
N MET A 39 -11.19 0.68 8.59
CA MET A 39 -11.57 0.53 10.00
C MET A 39 -11.97 1.85 10.67
N LEU A 40 -11.27 2.95 10.40
CA LEU A 40 -11.50 4.23 11.09
C LEU A 40 -12.70 5.00 10.54
N CYS A 41 -13.12 4.69 9.31
CA CYS A 41 -14.17 5.44 8.62
C CYS A 41 -15.32 4.54 8.15
N ASP A 42 -15.38 3.28 8.58
CA ASP A 42 -16.39 2.28 8.17
C ASP A 42 -16.62 2.28 6.65
N ALA A 43 -15.52 2.32 5.89
CA ALA A 43 -15.57 2.46 4.44
C ALA A 43 -15.31 1.13 3.73
N ASP A 44 -16.05 0.88 2.65
CA ASP A 44 -15.72 -0.17 1.68
C ASP A 44 -14.41 0.22 0.96
N VAL A 45 -13.34 -0.55 1.17
CA VAL A 45 -12.02 -0.27 0.57
C VAL A 45 -11.49 -1.50 -0.15
N GLY A 46 -11.14 -1.30 -1.42
CA GLY A 46 -10.48 -2.29 -2.28
C GLY A 46 -9.15 -1.80 -2.81
N LEU A 47 -8.14 -2.67 -2.83
CA LEU A 47 -6.81 -2.41 -3.39
C LEU A 47 -6.32 -3.62 -4.17
N LEU A 48 -5.87 -3.39 -5.41
CA LEU A 48 -5.17 -4.38 -6.25
C LEU A 48 -3.81 -3.81 -6.66
N VAL A 49 -2.73 -4.53 -6.38
CA VAL A 49 -1.37 -4.15 -6.76
C VAL A 49 -0.73 -5.25 -7.56
N ILE A 50 -0.42 -4.98 -8.83
CA ILE A 50 0.28 -5.89 -9.72
C ILE A 50 1.78 -5.57 -9.69
N SER A 51 2.59 -6.58 -9.47
CA SER A 51 4.04 -6.51 -9.46
C SER A 51 4.57 -6.32 -10.88
N PRO A 52 5.34 -5.26 -11.16
CA PRO A 52 5.96 -5.07 -12.47
C PRO A 52 7.20 -5.96 -12.67
N PHE A 53 7.52 -6.85 -11.71
CA PHE A 53 8.72 -7.69 -11.75
C PHE A 53 8.43 -9.13 -12.19
N ASP A 54 7.30 -9.68 -11.76
CA ASP A 54 6.92 -11.09 -11.93
C ASP A 54 5.43 -11.27 -12.27
N GLY A 55 4.68 -10.17 -12.43
CA GLY A 55 3.24 -10.22 -12.74
C GLY A 55 2.35 -10.67 -11.59
N THR A 56 2.92 -11.02 -10.43
CA THR A 56 2.14 -11.42 -9.26
C THR A 56 1.27 -10.28 -8.76
N PHE A 57 0.10 -10.59 -8.21
CA PHE A 57 -0.80 -9.58 -7.67
C PHE A 57 -1.02 -9.79 -6.17
N GLN A 58 -1.17 -8.67 -5.46
CA GLN A 58 -1.66 -8.65 -4.09
C GLN A 58 -2.98 -7.90 -4.06
N ARG A 59 -3.96 -8.46 -3.33
CA ARG A 59 -5.25 -7.83 -3.11
C ARG A 59 -5.49 -7.57 -1.62
N PHE A 60 -6.18 -6.47 -1.34
CA PHE A 60 -6.80 -6.19 -0.06
C PHE A 60 -8.25 -5.77 -0.34
N ALA A 61 -9.17 -6.29 0.46
CA ALA A 61 -10.58 -5.93 0.40
C ALA A 61 -11.12 -5.95 1.83
N ALA A 62 -11.67 -4.84 2.27
CA ALA A 62 -12.41 -4.72 3.51
C ALA A 62 -13.78 -4.14 3.17
N PRO A 63 -14.87 -4.89 3.40
CA PRO A 63 -16.19 -4.30 3.34
C PRO A 63 -16.34 -3.31 4.51
N ALA A 64 -17.14 -2.27 4.30
CA ALA A 64 -17.66 -1.46 5.37
C ALA A 64 -18.34 -2.41 6.34
N THR A 65 -17.79 -2.52 7.55
CA THR A 65 -18.50 -3.17 8.63
C THR A 65 -19.64 -2.21 8.95
N ARG A 66 -20.80 -2.39 8.31
CA ARG A 66 -22.03 -1.74 8.78
C ARG A 66 -22.23 -2.30 10.17
N LEU A 67 -21.70 -1.61 11.18
CA LEU A 67 -22.15 -1.76 12.55
C LEU A 67 -23.67 -1.68 12.43
N GLN A 68 -24.34 -2.80 12.67
CA GLN A 68 -25.79 -2.79 12.77
C GLN A 68 -26.10 -1.73 13.82
N SER A 69 -26.83 -0.72 13.35
CA SER A 69 -27.27 0.43 14.10
C SER A 69 -27.88 -0.09 15.39
N ASN A 70 -27.33 0.33 16.53
CA ASN A 70 -28.07 0.30 17.78
C ASN A 70 -28.89 1.59 17.88
#